data_AF-A0A7U9SQT5-F1
#
_entry.id   AF-A0A7U9SQT5-F1
#
_cell.length_a   1.000
_cell.length_b   1.000
_cell.length_c   1.000
_cell.angle_alpha   90.00
_cell.angle_beta   90.00
_cell.angle_gamma   90.00
#
_symmetry.space_group_name_H-M   'P 1'
#
loop_
_entity.id
_entity.type
_entity.pdbx_description
1 polymer ?
#
loop_
_entity_poly.entity_id
_entity_poly.type
_entity_poly.pdbx_seq_one_letter_code
_entity_poly.pdbx_strand_id
1 'polypeptide(L)'
;MCGIQNEPHKTIYIFAEILYEMALYYNSALLCIERASAGITIIEKVRDTYKYVNMMRYKSFDAKGKTVRKWGWETSQGSKPKMINSFVELFETGGMCVNSKELLKEMRSFQSMDGKMCAISGHDDCVMAMALAIVAMLNRIHYGRPLRKG
;
A
#
# COMPACT_ATOMS: atom_id res chain seq x y z
N MET A 1 35.26 -22.10 -1.80
CA MET A 1 34.67 -20.74 -1.68
C MET A 1 33.85 -20.49 -2.92
N CYS A 2 32.53 -20.60 -2.83
CA CYS A 2 31.62 -20.15 -3.89
C CYS A 2 30.87 -18.94 -3.32
N GLY A 3 31.19 -17.76 -3.84
CA GLY A 3 30.62 -16.50 -3.40
C GLY A 3 29.15 -16.44 -3.76
N ILE A 4 28.28 -16.62 -2.77
CA ILE A 4 26.88 -16.22 -2.86
C ILE A 4 26.87 -14.72 -2.64
N GLN A 5 26.95 -13.97 -3.74
CA GLN A 5 26.62 -12.56 -3.73
C GLN A 5 25.14 -12.40 -3.36
N ASN A 6 24.82 -11.33 -2.64
CA ASN A 6 23.49 -10.97 -2.20
C ASN A 6 22.50 -10.93 -3.38
N GLU A 7 21.67 -11.96 -3.52
CA GLU A 7 20.66 -12.06 -4.58
C GLU A 7 19.39 -11.27 -4.20
N PRO A 8 19.08 -10.13 -4.85
CA PRO A 8 17.89 -9.32 -4.56
C PRO A 8 16.57 -10.09 -4.73
N HIS A 9 16.60 -11.21 -5.48
CA HIS A 9 15.46 -12.10 -5.67
C HIS A 9 14.99 -12.77 -4.38
N LYS A 10 15.87 -13.15 -3.45
CA LYS A 10 15.46 -13.81 -2.18
C LYS A 10 14.62 -12.89 -1.30
N THR A 11 14.94 -11.60 -1.28
CA THR A 11 14.27 -10.60 -0.43
C THR A 11 12.79 -10.43 -0.80
N ILE A 12 12.47 -10.39 -2.09
CA ILE A 12 11.09 -10.20 -2.56
C ILE A 12 10.19 -11.38 -2.17
N TYR A 13 10.70 -12.61 -2.28
CA TYR A 13 9.93 -13.80 -1.93
C TYR A 13 9.65 -13.88 -0.42
N ILE A 14 10.67 -13.63 0.40
CA ILE A 14 10.53 -13.60 1.86
C ILE A 14 9.55 -12.49 2.26
N PHE A 15 9.60 -11.33 1.62
CA PHE A 15 8.68 -10.23 1.93
C PHE A 15 7.22 -10.56 1.56
N ALA A 16 6.98 -11.23 0.43
CA ALA A 16 5.64 -11.69 0.05
C ALA A 16 5.06 -12.70 1.05
N GLU A 17 5.90 -13.59 1.59
CA GLU A 17 5.55 -14.52 2.66
C GLU A 17 5.16 -13.78 3.94
N ILE A 18 5.99 -12.84 4.37
CA ILE A 18 5.72 -12.01 5.57
C ILE A 18 4.40 -11.26 5.43
N LEU A 19 4.13 -10.66 4.26
CA LEU A 19 2.86 -9.96 4.02
C LEU A 19 1.65 -10.90 4.10
N TYR A 20 1.77 -12.12 3.56
CA TYR A 20 0.71 -13.12 3.64
C TYR A 20 0.42 -13.52 5.09
N GLU A 21 1.47 -13.85 5.86
CA GLU A 21 1.34 -14.23 7.27
C GLU A 21 0.76 -13.07 8.11
N MET A 22 1.22 -11.84 7.89
CA MET A 22 0.66 -10.65 8.54
C MET A 22 -0.82 -10.44 8.19
N ALA A 23 -1.21 -10.65 6.93
CA ALA A 23 -2.59 -10.55 6.53
C ALA A 23 -3.46 -11.59 7.25
N LEU A 24 -2.99 -12.82 7.41
CA LEU A 24 -3.69 -13.87 8.17
C LEU A 24 -3.78 -13.52 9.66
N TYR A 25 -2.68 -13.05 10.25
CA TYR A 25 -2.61 -12.64 11.65
C TYR A 25 -3.65 -11.56 11.98
N TYR A 26 -3.84 -10.58 11.09
CA TYR A 26 -4.87 -9.54 11.21
C TYR A 26 -6.22 -9.95 10.60
N ASN A 27 -6.64 -11.21 10.81
CA ASN A 27 -7.95 -11.74 10.40
C ASN A 27 -8.24 -11.60 8.89
N SER A 28 -7.30 -12.03 8.07
CA SER A 28 -7.36 -11.87 6.60
C SER A 28 -7.53 -10.39 6.21
N ALA A 29 -6.62 -9.53 6.66
CA ALA A 29 -6.63 -8.09 6.42
C ALA A 29 -6.56 -7.70 4.93
N LEU A 30 -7.32 -6.69 4.54
CA LEU A 30 -7.26 -6.15 3.17
C LEU A 30 -5.86 -5.59 2.88
N LEU A 31 -5.13 -6.20 1.95
CA LEU A 31 -3.80 -5.75 1.56
C LEU A 31 -3.86 -4.67 0.46
N CYS A 32 -3.21 -3.54 0.68
CA CYS A 32 -3.02 -2.48 -0.30
C CYS A 32 -1.53 -2.36 -0.65
N ILE A 33 -1.11 -3.06 -1.70
CA ILE A 33 0.29 -3.06 -2.13
C ILE A 33 0.43 -2.05 -3.28
N GLU A 34 1.41 -1.16 -3.19
CA GLU A 34 1.73 -0.24 -4.28
C GLU A 34 2.21 -1.01 -5.51
N ARG A 35 1.65 -0.67 -6.66
CA ARG A 35 1.93 -1.30 -7.94
C ARG A 35 3.06 -0.56 -8.66
N ALA A 36 4.22 -0.49 -8.01
CA ALA A 36 5.44 0.11 -8.54
C ALA A 36 6.66 -0.79 -8.24
N SER A 37 7.63 -0.83 -9.15
CA SER A 37 8.89 -1.58 -8.98
C SER A 37 8.66 -3.02 -8.46
N ALA A 38 9.26 -3.39 -7.32
CA ALA A 38 9.13 -4.72 -6.72
C ALA A 38 7.70 -5.09 -6.27
N GLY A 39 6.84 -4.10 -6.03
CA GLY A 39 5.45 -4.31 -5.60
C GLY A 39 4.61 -5.09 -6.62
N ILE A 40 4.93 -4.99 -7.92
CA ILE A 40 4.26 -5.75 -8.98
C ILE A 40 4.49 -7.26 -8.76
N THR A 41 5.73 -7.66 -8.56
CA THR A 41 6.11 -9.07 -8.31
C THR A 41 5.55 -9.58 -6.99
N ILE A 42 5.51 -8.75 -5.95
CA ILE A 42 4.91 -9.11 -4.65
C ILE A 42 3.41 -9.39 -4.82
N ILE A 43 2.69 -8.53 -5.53
CA ILE A 43 1.25 -8.71 -5.82
C ILE A 43 1.01 -10.05 -6.54
N GLU A 44 1.80 -10.34 -7.56
CA GLU A 44 1.72 -11.59 -8.32
C GLU A 44 2.02 -12.80 -7.44
N LYS A 45 3.05 -12.73 -6.59
CA LYS A 45 3.41 -13.83 -5.68
C LYS A 45 2.34 -14.10 -4.62
N VAL A 46 1.84 -13.07 -3.95
CA VAL A 46 0.77 -13.17 -2.95
C VAL A 46 -0.49 -13.78 -3.55
N ARG A 47 -0.83 -13.40 -4.78
CA ARG A 47 -1.99 -13.93 -5.51
C ARG A 47 -1.77 -15.35 -6.03
N ASP A 48 -0.67 -15.62 -6.71
CA ASP A 48 -0.52 -16.83 -7.51
C ASP A 48 0.11 -17.98 -6.72
N THR A 49 0.96 -17.69 -5.72
CA THR A 49 1.52 -18.72 -4.83
C THR A 49 0.64 -18.92 -3.60
N TYR A 50 0.38 -17.86 -2.83
CA TYR A 50 -0.36 -17.96 -1.56
C TYR A 50 -1.88 -17.94 -1.74
N LYS A 51 -2.38 -17.73 -2.98
CA LYS A 51 -3.81 -17.69 -3.32
C LYS A 51 -4.61 -16.71 -2.46
N TYR A 52 -3.95 -15.65 -1.99
CA TYR A 52 -4.60 -14.64 -1.17
C TYR A 52 -5.42 -13.68 -2.02
N VAL A 53 -6.70 -13.51 -1.69
CA VAL A 53 -7.67 -12.78 -2.53
C VAL A 53 -8.13 -11.45 -1.95
N ASN A 54 -7.93 -11.21 -0.64
CA ASN A 54 -8.38 -9.98 0.00
C ASN A 54 -7.36 -8.85 -0.21
N MET A 55 -7.19 -8.45 -1.47
CA MET A 55 -6.30 -7.37 -1.87
C MET A 55 -7.07 -6.27 -2.58
N MET A 56 -6.61 -5.03 -2.40
CA MET A 56 -7.19 -3.87 -3.05
C MET A 56 -7.13 -4.02 -4.57
N ARG A 57 -8.18 -3.56 -5.24
CA ARG A 57 -8.23 -3.43 -6.70
C ARG A 57 -8.65 -2.03 -7.06
N TYR A 58 -7.85 -1.32 -7.85
CA TYR A 58 -8.20 0.00 -8.35
C TYR A 58 -8.80 -0.08 -9.76
N LYS A 59 -9.68 0.88 -10.05
CA LYS A 59 -10.23 1.08 -11.38
C LYS A 59 -9.21 1.85 -12.22
N SER A 60 -8.85 1.29 -13.37
CA SER A 60 -7.97 1.90 -14.37
C SER A 60 -8.68 1.88 -15.72
N PHE A 61 -8.18 2.66 -16.68
CA PHE A 61 -8.59 2.59 -18.08
C PHE A 61 -7.47 1.95 -18.90
N ASP A 62 -7.83 1.12 -19.87
CA ASP A 62 -6.88 0.62 -20.87
C ASP A 62 -6.68 1.65 -22.01
N ALA A 63 -5.78 1.35 -22.94
CA ALA A 63 -5.50 2.22 -24.09
C ALA A 63 -6.72 2.46 -25.01
N LYS A 64 -7.77 1.65 -24.88
CA LYS A 64 -9.03 1.76 -25.65
C LYS A 64 -10.15 2.42 -24.82
N GLY A 65 -9.83 2.96 -23.64
CA GLY A 65 -10.80 3.61 -22.75
C GLY A 65 -11.71 2.65 -22.00
N LYS A 66 -11.48 1.32 -22.09
CA LYS A 66 -12.26 0.34 -21.34
C LYS A 66 -11.83 0.33 -19.89
N THR A 67 -12.82 0.29 -19.00
CA THR A 67 -12.58 0.09 -17.57
C THR A 67 -11.99 -1.29 -17.31
N VAL A 68 -10.82 -1.31 -16.69
CA VAL A 68 -10.15 -2.52 -16.19
C VAL A 68 -9.90 -2.39 -14.69
N ARG A 69 -9.82 -3.53 -13.99
CA ARG A 69 -9.44 -3.57 -12.58
C ARG A 69 -8.09 -4.24 -12.44
N LYS A 70 -7.18 -3.57 -11.74
CA LYS A 70 -5.83 -4.06 -11.48
C LYS A 70 -5.65 -4.26 -9.99
N TRP A 71 -4.92 -5.30 -9.62
CA TRP A 71 -4.57 -5.59 -8.22
C TRP A 71 -3.51 -4.62 -7.71
N GLY A 72 -3.63 -4.21 -6.45
CA GLY A 72 -2.79 -3.21 -5.80
C GLY A 72 -3.32 -1.79 -5.99
N TRP A 73 -2.44 -0.80 -5.86
CA TRP A 73 -2.73 0.61 -6.05
C TRP A 73 -1.63 1.29 -6.87
N GLU A 74 -1.99 2.10 -7.85
CA GLU A 74 -1.03 2.90 -8.63
C GLU A 74 -1.06 4.34 -8.16
N THR A 75 0.06 4.80 -7.59
CA THR A 75 0.21 6.19 -7.17
C THR A 75 0.55 7.05 -8.40
N SER A 76 -0.28 8.05 -8.66
CA SER A 76 -0.11 9.03 -9.73
C SER A 76 0.01 10.44 -9.15
N GLN A 77 0.42 11.40 -9.98
CA GLN A 77 0.46 12.82 -9.60
C GLN A 77 -0.91 13.34 -9.13
N GLY A 78 -2.01 12.76 -9.61
CA GLY A 78 -3.36 13.15 -9.19
C GLY A 78 -3.87 12.43 -7.94
N SER A 79 -3.42 11.20 -7.68
CA SER A 79 -3.88 10.42 -6.52
C SER A 79 -3.05 10.68 -5.26
N LYS A 80 -1.75 11.00 -5.39
CA LYS A 80 -0.87 11.28 -4.25
C LYS A 80 -1.36 12.44 -3.37
N PRO A 81 -1.76 13.60 -3.90
CA PRO A 81 -2.30 14.68 -3.07
C PRO A 81 -3.60 14.28 -2.35
N LYS A 82 -4.48 13.52 -3.03
CA LYS A 82 -5.77 13.09 -2.44
C LYS A 82 -5.59 12.14 -1.26
N MET A 83 -4.70 11.16 -1.38
CA MET A 83 -4.44 10.21 -0.30
C MET A 83 -3.75 10.87 0.89
N ILE A 84 -2.83 11.82 0.66
CA ILE A 84 -2.19 12.60 1.72
C ILE A 84 -3.21 13.52 2.41
N ASN A 85 -4.08 14.20 1.66
CA ASN A 85 -5.13 15.03 2.26
C ASN A 85 -6.09 14.21 3.13
N SER A 86 -6.46 12.99 2.68
CA SER A 86 -7.28 12.08 3.49
C SER A 86 -6.56 11.65 4.78
N PHE A 87 -5.23 11.48 4.71
CA PHE A 87 -4.42 11.19 5.90
C PHE A 87 -4.40 12.38 6.86
N VAL A 88 -4.12 13.59 6.39
CA VAL A 88 -4.14 14.81 7.21
C VAL A 88 -5.51 15.00 7.86
N GLU A 89 -6.60 14.86 7.10
CA GLU A 89 -7.96 14.97 7.62
C GLU A 89 -8.24 13.98 8.75
N LEU A 90 -7.94 12.69 8.55
CA LEU A 90 -8.14 11.67 9.60
C LEU A 90 -7.29 11.92 10.83
N PHE A 91 -6.07 12.43 10.67
CA PHE A 91 -5.20 12.74 11.80
C PHE A 91 -5.70 13.96 12.59
N GLU A 92 -6.02 15.07 11.90
CA GLU A 92 -6.45 16.33 12.53
C GLU A 92 -7.83 16.22 13.19
N THR A 93 -8.73 15.44 12.60
CA THR A 93 -10.08 15.21 13.15
C THR A 93 -10.10 14.16 14.27
N GLY A 94 -8.97 13.50 14.55
CA GLY A 94 -8.91 12.39 15.51
C GLY A 94 -9.56 11.09 15.01
N GLY A 95 -9.83 10.99 13.71
CA GLY A 95 -10.34 9.77 13.05
C GLY A 95 -9.33 8.62 12.97
N MET A 96 -8.09 8.84 13.37
CA MET A 96 -7.07 7.81 13.51
C MET A 96 -6.10 8.09 14.67
N CYS A 97 -5.43 7.03 15.14
CA CYS A 97 -4.34 7.12 16.11
C CYS A 97 -3.05 6.57 15.53
N VAL A 98 -1.94 7.29 15.70
CA VAL A 98 -0.61 6.88 15.23
C VAL A 98 0.26 6.45 16.41
N ASN A 99 0.66 5.18 16.43
CA ASN A 99 1.46 4.59 17.50
C ASN A 99 2.90 4.22 17.08
N SER A 100 3.31 4.53 15.83
CA SER A 100 4.67 4.27 15.34
C SER A 100 5.54 5.51 15.49
N LYS A 101 6.72 5.35 16.12
CA LYS A 101 7.70 6.42 16.30
C LYS A 101 8.32 6.83 14.96
N GLU A 102 8.52 5.87 14.07
CA GLU A 102 9.08 6.03 12.73
C GLU A 102 8.13 6.85 11.87
N LEU A 103 6.84 6.48 11.83
CA LEU A 103 5.82 7.25 11.12
C LEU A 103 5.74 8.69 11.65
N LEU A 104 5.69 8.89 12.97
CA LEU A 104 5.68 10.23 13.56
C LEU A 104 6.94 11.05 13.20
N LYS A 105 8.09 10.40 13.06
CA LYS A 105 9.33 11.05 12.64
C LYS A 105 9.25 11.50 11.19
N GLU A 106 8.80 10.64 10.29
CA GLU A 106 8.66 10.98 8.86
C GLU A 106 7.58 12.05 8.63
N MET A 107 6.45 11.98 9.35
CA MET A 107 5.39 12.98 9.29
C MET A 107 5.90 14.41 9.58
N ARG A 108 6.85 14.57 10.51
CA ARG A 108 7.45 15.89 10.82
C ARG A 108 8.28 16.46 9.66
N SER A 109 8.82 15.61 8.80
CA SER A 109 9.71 16.00 7.70
C SER A 109 9.01 15.99 6.34
N PHE A 110 7.75 15.56 6.27
CA PHE A 110 6.97 15.46 5.04
C PHE A 110 6.28 16.79 4.71
N GLN A 111 6.53 17.34 3.52
CA GLN A 111 6.00 18.65 3.10
C GLN A 111 5.58 18.68 1.63
N SER A 112 4.78 19.69 1.29
CA SER A 112 4.46 20.04 -0.10
C SER A 112 5.42 21.12 -0.58
N MET A 113 6.30 20.80 -1.53
CA MET A 113 7.15 21.78 -2.22
C MET A 113 6.85 21.76 -3.72
N ASP A 114 6.52 22.92 -4.29
CA ASP A 114 6.24 23.10 -5.72
C ASP A 114 5.19 22.12 -6.29
N GLY A 115 4.15 21.82 -5.50
CA GLY A 115 3.09 20.87 -5.86
C GLY A 115 3.50 19.39 -5.77
N LYS A 116 4.71 19.09 -5.31
CA LYS A 116 5.17 17.73 -4.98
C LYS A 116 5.14 17.51 -3.48
N MET A 117 4.50 16.43 -3.06
CA MET A 117 4.47 15.97 -1.67
C MET A 117 5.63 14.99 -1.45
N CYS A 118 6.64 15.36 -0.66
CA CYS A 118 7.78 14.50 -0.34
C CYS A 118 8.42 14.87 1.01
N ALA A 119 9.29 14.01 1.53
CA ALA A 119 10.15 14.37 2.65
C ALA A 119 11.16 15.46 2.23
N ILE A 120 11.42 16.44 3.11
CA ILE A 120 12.52 17.40 2.93
C ILE A 120 13.87 16.69 2.98
N SER A 121 13.99 15.71 3.89
CA SER A 121 15.18 14.89 4.06
C SER A 121 14.79 13.55 4.68
N GLY A 122 15.55 12.51 4.34
CA GLY A 122 15.27 11.14 4.81
C GLY A 122 14.17 10.44 4.00
N HIS A 123 13.50 9.50 4.66
CA HIS A 123 12.52 8.59 4.06
C HIS A 123 11.09 9.13 4.22
N ASP A 124 10.21 8.75 3.30
CA ASP A 124 8.76 8.95 3.37
C ASP A 124 7.95 7.63 3.27
N ASP A 125 8.65 6.51 3.41
CA ASP A 125 8.11 5.16 3.18
C ASP A 125 6.96 4.82 4.13
N CYS A 126 7.06 5.18 5.43
CA CYS A 126 6.00 4.94 6.41
C CYS A 126 4.79 5.85 6.16
N VAL A 127 5.02 7.12 5.78
CA VAL A 127 3.93 8.05 5.42
C VAL A 127 3.16 7.52 4.21
N MET A 128 3.88 7.07 3.18
CA MET A 128 3.27 6.50 1.99
C MET A 128 2.53 5.20 2.28
N ALA A 129 3.10 4.30 3.09
CA ALA A 129 2.44 3.06 3.52
C ALA A 129 1.13 3.32 4.29
N MET A 130 1.13 4.28 5.22
CA MET A 130 -0.08 4.67 5.96
C MET A 130 -1.14 5.28 5.04
N ALA A 131 -0.74 6.16 4.13
CA ALA A 131 -1.65 6.76 3.17
C ALA A 131 -2.30 5.71 2.23
N LEU A 132 -1.56 4.67 1.82
CA LEU A 132 -2.11 3.54 1.06
C LEU A 132 -3.13 2.74 1.86
N ALA A 133 -2.87 2.51 3.15
CA ALA A 133 -3.81 1.84 4.04
C ALA A 133 -5.13 2.63 4.18
N ILE A 134 -5.03 3.96 4.30
CA ILE A 134 -6.18 4.86 4.33
C ILE A 134 -6.97 4.81 3.02
N VAL A 135 -6.28 4.83 1.87
CA VAL A 135 -6.94 4.67 0.56
C VAL A 135 -7.73 3.36 0.51
N ALA A 136 -7.16 2.23 0.92
CA ALA A 136 -7.86 0.96 0.92
C ALA A 136 -9.04 0.94 1.92
N MET A 137 -8.90 1.59 3.07
CA MET A 137 -9.97 1.73 4.05
C MET A 137 -11.15 2.58 3.53
N LEU A 138 -10.88 3.66 2.81
CA LEU A 138 -11.93 4.53 2.27
C LEU A 138 -12.56 3.95 1.00
N ASN A 139 -11.76 3.29 0.16
CA ASN A 139 -12.22 2.67 -1.09
C ASN A 139 -12.59 1.20 -0.89
N ARG A 140 -13.14 0.84 0.28
CA ARG A 140 -13.50 -0.56 0.66
C ARG A 140 -14.46 -1.20 -0.34
N ILE A 141 -13.92 -1.72 -1.43
CA ILE A 141 -14.62 -2.64 -2.29
C ILE A 141 -14.09 -4.05 -2.03
N HIS A 142 -14.68 -4.68 -1.01
CA HIS A 142 -14.40 -6.07 -0.65
C HIS A 142 -14.97 -6.99 -1.72
N TYR A 143 -14.10 -7.67 -2.46
CA TYR A 143 -14.51 -8.63 -3.51
C TYR A 143 -14.39 -10.09 -3.07
N GLY A 144 -14.44 -10.39 -1.77
CA GLY A 144 -14.19 -11.75 -1.26
C GLY A 144 -15.01 -12.23 -0.05
N ARG A 145 -15.74 -11.36 0.66
CA ARG A 145 -16.72 -11.79 1.68
C ARG A 145 -17.90 -10.82 1.71
N PRO A 146 -19.15 -11.29 1.72
CA PRO A 146 -20.25 -10.47 2.19
C PRO A 146 -19.93 -10.06 3.64
N LEU A 147 -20.10 -8.77 3.96
CA LEU A 147 -20.16 -8.36 5.36
C LEU A 147 -21.24 -9.22 6.02
N ARG A 148 -20.88 -10.10 6.95
CA ARG A 148 -21.88 -10.69 7.84
C ARG A 148 -22.49 -9.50 8.57
N LYS A 149 -23.73 -9.17 8.21
CA LYS A 149 -24.58 -8.34 9.06
C LYS A 149 -24.65 -9.07 10.40
N GLY A 150 -24.06 -8.47 11.42
CA GLY A 150 -24.37 -8.82 12.81
C GLY A 150 -25.80 -8.46 13.13
#